data_AF-A0A4Y2K6I4-F1
#
_entry.id   AF-A0A4Y2K6I4-F1
#
_cell.length_a   1.000
_cell.length_b   1.000
_cell.length_c   1.000
_cell.angle_alpha   90.00
_cell.angle_beta   90.00
_cell.angle_gamma   90.00
#
_symmetry.space_group_name_H-M   'P 1'
#
loop_
_entity.id
_entity.type
_entity.pdbx_description
1 polymer ?
#
loop_
_entity_poly.entity_id
_entity_poly.type
_entity_poly.pdbx_seq_one_letter_code
_entity_poly.pdbx_strand_id
1 'polypeptide(L)'
;MLCDFRLGYVYNFKPYCGKKDNVPRSEKGLGYVIRFLCSCLKSTRHRIFFDRFFSSVLLMRDLLNAGQYSTGTIMLTRKFLPENIKEFKLKTAGESKCFQCIETPNLTCTIWKDKKEIALVSTANKYTIESTKRRIGGNVASIPCPQTIRQYNKFMGGVDLADQKRQYYDVARKSYKWWFYMYRFLINTAVNNAHIIYTLTNMPNLKRPMNLYTFKMGLIASLIKNLRPSIATPIRIISHKHERVKIQGRKRVCRHTVAV
;
A
#
# COMPACT_ATOMS: atom_id res chain seq x y z
N MET A 1 2.41 2.18 1.45
CA MET A 1 1.84 1.72 2.75
C MET A 1 2.50 0.40 3.11
N LEU A 2 2.50 0.03 4.39
CA LEU A 2 2.89 -1.29 4.89
C LEU A 2 1.65 -1.93 5.52
N CYS A 3 1.26 -3.09 5.00
CA CYS A 3 0.03 -3.76 5.40
C CYS A 3 0.27 -5.23 5.73
N ASP A 4 -0.54 -5.79 6.63
CA ASP A 4 -0.66 -7.23 6.82
C ASP A 4 -1.23 -7.90 5.57
N PHE A 5 -0.61 -8.98 5.10
CA PHE A 5 -1.03 -9.62 3.85
C PHE A 5 -2.41 -10.29 3.95
N ARG A 6 -2.77 -10.81 5.13
CA ARG A 6 -3.97 -11.64 5.33
C ARG A 6 -5.18 -10.77 5.62
N LEU A 7 -4.97 -9.74 6.41
CA LEU A 7 -6.03 -8.90 6.98
C LEU A 7 -6.15 -7.55 6.28
N GLY A 8 -5.09 -7.08 5.61
CA GLY A 8 -5.03 -5.71 5.09
C GLY A 8 -4.92 -4.66 6.21
N TYR A 9 -4.42 -5.05 7.39
CA TYR A 9 -4.21 -4.12 8.49
C TYR A 9 -3.06 -3.18 8.14
N VAL A 10 -3.30 -1.86 8.17
CA VAL A 10 -2.28 -0.87 7.81
C VAL A 10 -1.42 -0.57 9.04
N TYR A 11 -0.15 -0.97 9.01
CA TYR A 11 0.82 -0.71 10.08
C TYR A 11 1.42 0.69 9.98
N ASN A 12 1.79 1.09 8.77
CA ASN A 12 2.50 2.33 8.54
C ASN A 12 2.25 2.84 7.11
N PHE A 13 2.34 4.14 6.90
CA PHE A 13 2.26 4.76 5.59
C PHE A 13 3.05 6.07 5.59
N LYS A 14 3.48 6.48 4.39
CA LYS A 14 4.13 7.76 4.17
C LYS A 14 3.54 8.38 2.91
N PRO A 15 2.86 9.54 2.99
CA PRO A 15 2.43 10.28 1.81
C PRO A 15 3.65 10.66 0.95
N TYR A 16 3.51 10.54 -0.37
CA TYR A 16 4.51 11.05 -1.30
C TYR A 16 4.12 12.47 -1.71
N CYS A 17 4.92 13.46 -1.33
CA CYS A 17 4.61 14.87 -1.55
C CYS A 17 5.37 15.48 -2.75
N GLY A 18 5.97 14.63 -3.60
CA GLY A 18 6.65 15.07 -4.82
C GLY A 18 7.98 15.77 -4.55
N LYS A 19 8.61 16.34 -5.59
CA LYS A 19 9.99 16.87 -5.51
C LYS A 19 10.18 18.03 -4.53
N LYS A 20 9.11 18.73 -4.13
CA LYS A 20 9.16 19.94 -3.30
C LYS A 20 8.97 19.67 -1.80
N ASP A 21 8.81 18.42 -1.40
CA ASP A 21 8.90 18.10 0.01
C ASP A 21 10.38 18.17 0.42
N ASN A 22 10.73 19.03 1.37
CA ASN A 22 12.10 19.16 1.90
C ASN A 22 12.49 17.92 2.74
N VAL A 23 11.99 16.74 2.34
CA VAL A 23 12.20 15.47 3.00
C VAL A 23 13.48 14.87 2.42
N PRO A 24 14.52 14.63 3.23
CA PRO A 24 15.74 13.98 2.76
C PRO A 24 15.37 12.59 2.22
N ARG A 25 15.76 12.34 0.97
CA ARG A 25 15.56 11.07 0.28
C ARG A 25 16.87 10.30 0.29
N SER A 26 16.76 8.98 0.36
CA SER A 26 17.92 8.11 0.20
C SER A 26 18.55 8.34 -1.18
N GLU A 27 19.86 8.57 -1.20
CA GLU A 27 20.66 8.59 -2.42
C GLU A 27 20.61 7.24 -3.16
N LYS A 28 20.30 6.15 -2.42
CA LYS A 28 20.09 4.81 -2.98
C LYS A 28 18.73 4.63 -3.69
N GLY A 29 17.93 5.69 -3.80
CA GLY A 29 16.71 5.77 -4.61
C GLY A 29 15.40 5.81 -3.81
N LEU A 30 14.30 6.19 -4.49
CA LEU A 30 12.97 6.38 -3.87
C LEU A 30 12.39 5.12 -3.22
N GLY A 31 12.78 3.93 -3.71
CA GLY A 31 12.33 2.65 -3.17
C GLY A 31 12.69 2.44 -1.70
N TYR A 32 13.69 3.16 -1.18
CA TYR A 32 14.14 3.08 0.21
C TYR A 32 13.12 3.55 1.25
N VAL A 33 11.99 4.11 0.83
CA VAL A 33 10.84 4.35 1.72
C VAL A 33 10.40 3.07 2.46
N ILE A 34 10.68 1.87 1.92
CA ILE A 34 10.43 0.59 2.60
C ILE A 34 11.11 0.52 3.97
N ARG A 35 12.34 1.05 4.13
CA ARG A 35 13.01 1.07 5.44
C ARG A 35 12.26 1.91 6.47
N PHE A 36 11.77 3.08 6.05
CA PHE A 36 10.91 3.91 6.91
C PHE A 36 9.64 3.15 7.27
N LEU A 37 8.98 2.54 6.28
CA LEU A 37 7.74 1.82 6.52
C LEU A 37 7.93 0.66 7.51
N CYS A 38 9.04 -0.08 7.39
CA CYS A 38 9.37 -1.22 8.25
C CYS A 38 9.93 -0.82 9.64
N SER A 39 10.18 0.46 9.90
CA SER A 39 10.74 0.92 11.19
C SER A 39 9.81 0.68 12.39
N CYS A 40 8.51 0.53 12.14
CA CYS A 40 7.53 0.21 13.18
C CYS A 40 7.51 -1.28 13.57
N LEU A 41 8.20 -2.15 12.83
CA LEU A 41 8.23 -3.59 13.08
C LEU A 41 9.24 -3.91 14.17
N LYS A 42 8.74 -4.26 15.37
CA LYS A 42 9.57 -4.53 16.56
C LYS A 42 10.28 -5.88 16.50
N SER A 43 9.73 -6.88 15.80
CA SER A 43 10.33 -8.20 15.67
C SER A 43 11.22 -8.32 14.43
N THR A 44 12.28 -9.11 14.56
CA THR A 44 13.09 -9.55 13.43
C THR A 44 12.41 -10.74 12.75
N ARG A 45 12.85 -11.07 11.52
CA ARG A 45 12.39 -12.20 10.70
C ARG A 45 11.02 -12.03 10.01
N HIS A 46 10.52 -10.80 9.89
CA HIS A 46 9.42 -10.53 8.97
C HIS A 46 9.83 -10.79 7.51
N ARG A 47 8.85 -11.20 6.70
CA ARG A 47 8.98 -11.33 5.24
C ARG A 47 8.23 -10.17 4.58
N ILE A 48 8.96 -9.26 3.98
CA ILE A 48 8.41 -8.06 3.35
C ILE A 48 8.27 -8.30 1.84
N PHE A 49 7.08 -8.09 1.32
CA PHE A 49 6.79 -8.21 -0.10
C PHE A 49 6.51 -6.82 -0.68
N PHE A 50 7.12 -6.49 -1.81
CA PHE A 50 6.90 -5.20 -2.48
C PHE A 50 7.06 -5.29 -3.99
N ASP A 51 6.51 -4.30 -4.67
CA ASP A 51 6.48 -4.23 -6.12
C ASP A 51 7.85 -3.92 -6.76
N ARG A 52 7.82 -3.78 -8.09
CA ARG A 52 8.99 -3.47 -8.92
C ARG A 52 9.55 -2.07 -8.71
N PHE A 53 8.71 -1.11 -8.33
CA PHE A 53 9.13 0.27 -8.12
C PHE A 53 10.07 0.36 -6.91
N PHE A 54 9.75 -0.35 -5.82
CA PHE A 54 10.55 -0.32 -4.59
C PHE A 54 11.82 -1.18 -4.65
N SER A 55 11.83 -2.23 -5.48
CA SER A 55 12.88 -3.25 -5.48
C SER A 55 14.25 -2.77 -5.99
N SER A 56 15.29 -3.06 -5.20
CA SER A 56 16.70 -2.93 -5.57
C SER A 56 17.57 -3.92 -4.80
N VAL A 57 18.72 -4.31 -5.37
CA VAL A 57 19.67 -5.22 -4.72
C VAL A 57 20.20 -4.65 -3.40
N LEU A 58 20.53 -3.35 -3.38
CA LEU A 58 20.99 -2.68 -2.15
C LEU A 58 19.92 -2.70 -1.05
N LEU A 59 18.65 -2.44 -1.39
CA LEU A 59 17.56 -2.49 -0.41
C LEU A 59 17.40 -3.90 0.17
N MET A 60 17.51 -4.93 -0.66
CA MET A 60 17.42 -6.33 -0.22
C MET A 60 18.54 -6.70 0.77
N ARG A 61 19.78 -6.25 0.50
CA ARG A 61 20.92 -6.43 1.43
C ARG A 61 20.70 -5.67 2.74
N ASP A 62 20.31 -4.40 2.66
CA ASP A 62 20.09 -3.55 3.84
C ASP A 62 18.96 -4.10 4.75
N LEU A 63 17.88 -4.64 4.16
CA LEU A 63 16.80 -5.30 4.92
C LEU A 63 17.28 -6.61 5.56
N LEU A 64 18.05 -7.42 4.83
CA LEU A 64 18.61 -8.66 5.36
C LEU A 64 19.53 -8.40 6.55
N ASN A 65 20.39 -7.37 6.46
CA ASN A 65 21.25 -6.94 7.56
C ASN A 65 20.45 -6.44 8.77
N ALA A 66 19.25 -5.89 8.56
CA ALA A 66 18.31 -5.53 9.62
C ALA A 66 17.50 -6.75 10.15
N GLY A 67 17.84 -7.97 9.74
CA GLY A 67 17.14 -9.20 10.13
C GLY A 67 15.76 -9.36 9.49
N GLN A 68 15.47 -8.64 8.40
CA GLN A 68 14.22 -8.71 7.67
C GLN A 68 14.43 -9.40 6.32
N TYR A 69 13.61 -10.41 6.04
CA TYR A 69 13.62 -11.06 4.75
C TYR A 69 12.72 -10.29 3.79
N SER A 70 13.06 -10.28 2.50
CA SER A 70 12.30 -9.53 1.52
C SER A 70 12.24 -10.23 0.17
N THR A 71 11.13 -10.05 -0.53
CA THR A 71 10.92 -10.54 -1.89
C THR A 71 10.21 -9.48 -2.71
N GLY A 72 10.72 -9.18 -3.90
CA GLY A 72 10.13 -8.18 -4.77
C GLY A 72 10.39 -8.47 -6.24
N THR A 73 9.47 -8.02 -7.10
CA THR A 73 9.70 -8.03 -8.54
C THR A 73 10.81 -7.07 -8.91
N ILE A 74 11.66 -7.40 -9.87
CA ILE A 74 12.74 -6.51 -10.30
C ILE A 74 12.72 -6.31 -11.81
N MET A 75 13.20 -5.15 -12.25
CA MET A 75 13.56 -4.95 -13.65
C MET A 75 14.99 -5.42 -13.84
N LEU A 76 15.25 -6.25 -14.85
CA LEU A 76 16.59 -6.78 -15.13
C LEU A 76 17.62 -5.69 -15.51
N THR A 77 17.17 -4.46 -15.74
CA THR A 77 18.01 -3.28 -15.97
C THR A 77 18.40 -2.53 -14.69
N ARG A 78 17.96 -2.99 -13.51
CA ARG A 78 18.38 -2.40 -12.23
C ARG A 78 19.88 -2.61 -12.02
N LYS A 79 20.52 -1.60 -11.41
CA LYS A 79 21.93 -1.65 -11.00
C LYS A 79 22.19 -2.84 -10.07
N PHE A 80 23.45 -3.33 -10.08
CA PHE A 80 23.94 -4.44 -9.26
C PHE A 80 23.34 -5.81 -9.59
N LEU A 81 22.67 -5.94 -10.72
CA LEU A 81 22.43 -7.24 -11.36
C LEU A 81 23.54 -7.49 -12.40
N PRO A 82 23.92 -8.74 -12.67
CA PRO A 82 24.87 -9.08 -13.74
C PRO A 82 24.39 -8.54 -15.09
N GLU A 83 25.28 -7.96 -15.91
CA GLU A 83 24.87 -7.33 -17.18
C GLU A 83 24.28 -8.34 -18.16
N ASN A 84 24.88 -9.52 -18.22
CA ASN A 84 24.47 -10.65 -19.05
C ASN A 84 23.12 -11.27 -18.63
N ILE A 85 22.54 -10.87 -17.48
CA ILE A 85 21.27 -11.44 -17.01
C ILE A 85 20.10 -11.18 -17.99
N LYS A 86 20.20 -10.10 -18.78
CA LYS A 86 19.17 -9.69 -19.75
C LYS A 86 19.18 -10.53 -21.02
N GLU A 87 20.35 -11.09 -21.36
CA GLU A 87 20.57 -11.94 -22.52
C GLU A 87 19.92 -13.31 -22.31
N PHE A 88 19.73 -13.70 -21.05
CA PHE A 88 19.05 -14.94 -20.71
C PHE A 88 17.56 -14.86 -21.07
N LYS A 89 17.16 -15.63 -22.08
CA LYS A 89 15.77 -15.77 -22.53
C LYS A 89 15.24 -17.16 -22.31
N LEU A 90 14.20 -17.26 -21.51
CA LEU A 90 13.42 -18.47 -21.31
C LEU A 90 12.57 -18.72 -22.54
N LYS A 91 12.50 -19.97 -23.00
CA LYS A 91 11.80 -20.34 -24.23
C LYS A 91 10.36 -20.72 -23.91
N THR A 92 10.17 -21.63 -22.98
CA THR A 92 8.89 -22.27 -22.69
C THR A 92 8.27 -21.74 -21.40
N ALA A 93 6.94 -21.74 -21.32
CA ALA A 93 6.25 -21.41 -20.07
C ALA A 93 6.51 -22.48 -19.00
N GLY A 94 6.75 -22.07 -17.76
CA GLY A 94 7.17 -22.94 -16.66
C GLY A 94 8.68 -23.01 -16.47
N GLU A 95 9.48 -22.67 -17.49
CA GLU A 95 10.93 -22.58 -17.35
C GLU A 95 11.31 -21.50 -16.33
N SER A 96 12.38 -21.77 -15.59
CA SER A 96 12.98 -20.78 -14.69
C SER A 96 14.49 -20.93 -14.63
N LYS A 97 15.14 -19.84 -14.24
CA LYS A 97 16.55 -19.81 -13.89
C LYS A 97 16.72 -19.02 -12.62
N CYS A 98 17.55 -19.50 -11.72
CA CYS A 98 17.92 -18.79 -10.50
C CYS A 98 19.41 -18.48 -10.51
N PHE A 99 19.72 -17.25 -10.14
CA PHE A 99 21.07 -16.74 -9.94
C PHE A 99 21.22 -16.43 -8.45
N GLN A 100 22.34 -16.83 -7.87
CA GLN A 100 22.65 -16.59 -6.47
C GLN A 100 23.80 -15.59 -6.38
N CYS A 101 23.68 -14.61 -5.49
CA CYS A 101 24.76 -13.66 -5.24
C CYS A 101 25.90 -14.34 -4.48
N ILE A 102 27.13 -14.18 -4.98
CA ILE A 102 28.33 -14.77 -4.37
C ILE A 102 28.60 -14.12 -3.01
N GLU A 103 28.59 -12.79 -2.94
CA GLU A 103 28.85 -12.03 -1.70
C GLU A 103 27.72 -12.17 -0.66
N THR A 104 26.51 -12.48 -1.09
CA THR A 104 25.34 -12.58 -0.21
C THR A 104 24.54 -13.81 -0.61
N PRO A 105 24.91 -15.02 -0.13
CA PRO A 105 24.31 -16.27 -0.57
C PRO A 105 22.79 -16.34 -0.39
N ASN A 106 22.22 -15.63 0.59
CA ASN A 106 20.78 -15.60 0.77
C ASN A 106 20.05 -14.79 -0.31
N LEU A 107 20.75 -13.90 -1.02
CA LEU A 107 20.18 -13.07 -2.07
C LEU A 107 20.18 -13.84 -3.38
N THR A 108 18.98 -14.07 -3.91
CA THR A 108 18.74 -14.77 -5.17
C THR A 108 17.95 -13.89 -6.13
N CYS A 109 18.20 -14.06 -7.42
CA CYS A 109 17.41 -13.51 -8.52
C CYS A 109 16.85 -14.66 -9.34
N THR A 110 15.53 -14.83 -9.31
CA THR A 110 14.82 -15.89 -10.06
C THR A 110 14.06 -15.28 -11.22
N ILE A 111 14.34 -15.76 -12.42
CA ILE A 111 13.58 -15.45 -13.64
C ILE A 111 12.67 -16.64 -13.91
N TRP A 112 11.39 -16.39 -14.16
CA TRP A 112 10.42 -17.41 -14.54
C TRP A 112 9.54 -16.91 -15.68
N LYS A 113 9.20 -17.80 -16.60
CA LYS A 113 8.36 -17.48 -17.75
C LYS A 113 6.97 -18.07 -17.56
N ASP A 114 5.98 -17.19 -17.48
CA ASP A 114 4.58 -17.55 -17.70
C ASP A 114 4.19 -17.22 -19.14
N LYS A 115 3.30 -16.23 -19.34
CA LYS A 115 3.08 -15.59 -20.65
C LYS A 115 4.23 -14.64 -21.01
N LYS A 116 4.78 -13.97 -20.01
CA LYS A 116 5.95 -13.09 -20.11
C LYS A 116 6.95 -13.47 -19.02
N GLU A 117 8.21 -13.11 -19.25
CA GLU A 117 9.26 -13.26 -18.25
C GLU A 117 9.01 -12.30 -17.10
N ILE A 118 9.07 -12.84 -15.88
CA ILE A 118 9.10 -12.05 -14.65
C ILE A 118 10.37 -12.40 -13.88
N ALA A 119 10.98 -11.39 -13.27
CA ALA A 119 12.13 -11.56 -12.40
C ALA A 119 11.75 -11.14 -10.97
N LEU A 120 12.09 -11.97 -10.01
CA LEU A 120 12.03 -11.69 -8.59
C LEU A 120 13.44 -11.66 -8.01
N VAL A 121 13.69 -10.77 -7.06
CA VAL A 121 14.81 -10.91 -6.14
C VAL A 121 14.28 -11.22 -4.75
N SER A 122 14.96 -12.11 -4.04
CA SER A 122 14.54 -12.57 -2.72
C SER A 122 15.72 -12.84 -1.81
N THR A 123 15.54 -12.56 -0.52
CA THR A 123 16.45 -12.98 0.56
C THR A 123 15.84 -14.07 1.46
N ALA A 124 14.61 -14.49 1.17
CA ALA A 124 13.78 -15.30 2.05
C ALA A 124 13.77 -16.80 1.71
N ASN A 125 14.16 -17.16 0.49
CA ASN A 125 13.84 -18.46 -0.11
C ASN A 125 15.07 -19.11 -0.76
N LYS A 126 15.19 -20.43 -0.60
CA LYS A 126 16.06 -21.26 -1.45
C LYS A 126 15.38 -21.49 -2.80
N TYR A 127 16.19 -21.78 -3.83
CA TYR A 127 15.65 -22.15 -5.13
C TYR A 127 15.10 -23.57 -5.09
N THR A 128 13.78 -23.67 -5.10
CA THR A 128 13.04 -24.93 -5.16
C THR A 128 11.95 -24.81 -6.22
N ILE A 129 11.77 -25.88 -6.99
CA ILE A 129 10.72 -25.95 -8.00
C ILE A 129 9.50 -26.63 -7.38
N GLU A 130 8.36 -25.96 -7.49
CA GLU A 130 7.05 -26.48 -7.17
C GLU A 130 6.19 -26.48 -8.45
N SER A 131 4.88 -26.66 -8.30
CA SER A 131 3.92 -26.55 -9.40
C SER A 131 2.88 -25.46 -9.13
N THR A 132 2.39 -24.84 -10.21
CA THR A 132 1.25 -23.92 -10.15
C THR A 132 0.23 -24.27 -11.24
N LYS A 133 -1.05 -24.06 -10.94
CA LYS A 133 -2.13 -24.23 -11.92
C LYS A 133 -2.15 -23.02 -12.86
N ARG A 134 -2.22 -23.28 -14.16
CA ARG A 134 -2.34 -22.27 -15.21
C ARG A 134 -3.51 -22.63 -16.12
N ARG A 135 -4.34 -21.64 -16.42
CA ARG A 135 -5.40 -21.80 -17.41
C ARG A 135 -4.83 -21.57 -18.81
N ILE A 136 -5.00 -22.53 -19.70
CA ILE A 136 -4.59 -22.48 -21.10
C ILE A 136 -5.85 -22.74 -21.93
N GLY A 137 -6.46 -21.67 -22.44
CA GLY A 137 -7.77 -21.73 -23.08
C GLY A 137 -8.85 -22.23 -22.10
N GLY A 138 -9.54 -23.31 -22.47
CA GLY A 138 -10.55 -23.97 -21.63
C GLY A 138 -9.96 -24.85 -20.51
N ASN A 139 -8.70 -25.28 -20.63
CA ASN A 139 -8.11 -26.30 -19.75
C ASN A 139 -7.24 -25.70 -18.64
N VAL A 140 -7.10 -26.44 -17.54
CA VAL A 140 -6.19 -26.11 -16.44
C VAL A 140 -5.01 -27.08 -16.45
N ALA A 141 -3.83 -26.58 -16.76
CA ALA A 141 -2.58 -27.33 -16.75
C ALA A 141 -1.76 -27.02 -15.49
N SER A 142 -0.98 -28.00 -15.04
CA SER A 142 0.02 -27.81 -13.99
C SER A 142 1.36 -27.50 -14.65
N ILE A 143 1.99 -26.38 -14.30
CA ILE A 143 3.32 -26.01 -14.82
C ILE A 143 4.34 -25.86 -13.68
N PRO A 144 5.63 -26.16 -13.93
CA PRO A 144 6.69 -25.89 -12.97
C PRO A 144 6.74 -24.41 -12.60
N CYS A 145 6.91 -24.11 -11.32
CA CYS A 145 6.93 -22.75 -10.80
C CYS A 145 7.87 -22.68 -9.59
N PRO A 146 8.85 -21.77 -9.56
CA PRO A 146 9.69 -21.58 -8.40
C PRO A 146 8.88 -21.19 -7.16
N GLN A 147 9.25 -21.73 -6.00
CA GLN A 147 8.59 -21.43 -4.73
C GLN A 147 8.55 -19.92 -4.44
N THR A 148 9.61 -19.18 -4.78
CA THR A 148 9.68 -17.72 -4.62
C THR A 148 8.55 -17.00 -5.37
N ILE A 149 8.22 -17.44 -6.59
CA ILE A 149 7.14 -16.88 -7.42
C ILE A 149 5.79 -17.17 -6.78
N ARG A 150 5.57 -18.42 -6.36
CA ARG A 150 4.33 -18.84 -5.70
C ARG A 150 4.10 -18.05 -4.40
N GLN A 151 5.13 -17.89 -3.58
CA GLN A 151 5.03 -17.13 -2.33
C GLN A 151 4.78 -15.64 -2.60
N TYR A 152 5.47 -15.05 -3.57
CA TYR A 152 5.22 -13.64 -3.95
C TYR A 152 3.76 -13.42 -4.34
N ASN A 153 3.22 -14.25 -5.24
CA ASN A 153 1.82 -14.17 -5.66
C ASN A 153 0.83 -14.37 -4.50
N LYS A 154 1.18 -15.20 -3.52
CA LYS A 154 0.35 -15.44 -2.33
C LYS A 154 0.32 -14.24 -1.37
N PHE A 155 1.43 -13.54 -1.21
CA PHE A 155 1.60 -12.58 -0.10
C PHE A 155 1.65 -11.10 -0.53
N MET A 156 1.82 -10.78 -1.82
CA MET A 156 1.97 -9.39 -2.27
C MET A 156 0.72 -8.50 -2.11
N GLY A 157 -0.48 -9.10 -1.99
CA GLY A 157 -1.77 -8.40 -2.10
C GLY A 157 -2.26 -7.67 -0.85
N GLY A 158 -1.44 -7.55 0.22
CA GLY A 158 -1.88 -6.93 1.48
C GLY A 158 -2.30 -5.47 1.36
N VAL A 159 -1.58 -4.71 0.52
CA VAL A 159 -1.89 -3.29 0.24
C VAL A 159 -3.19 -3.18 -0.56
N ASP A 160 -3.34 -3.99 -1.61
CA ASP A 160 -4.55 -4.02 -2.43
C ASP A 160 -5.78 -4.39 -1.60
N LEU A 161 -5.65 -5.33 -0.66
CA LEU A 161 -6.72 -5.70 0.27
C LEU A 161 -7.10 -4.54 1.19
N ALA A 162 -6.13 -3.79 1.71
CA ALA A 162 -6.39 -2.61 2.53
C ALA A 162 -7.12 -1.52 1.73
N ASP A 163 -6.71 -1.28 0.49
CA ASP A 163 -7.35 -0.32 -0.41
C ASP A 163 -8.76 -0.76 -0.80
N GLN A 164 -8.96 -2.04 -1.11
CA GLN A 164 -10.28 -2.61 -1.38
C GLN A 164 -11.22 -2.43 -0.19
N LYS A 165 -10.78 -2.76 1.02
CA LYS A 165 -11.57 -2.54 2.26
C LYS A 165 -11.91 -1.07 2.48
N ARG A 166 -11.01 -0.15 2.10
CA ARG A 166 -11.21 1.29 2.22
C ARG A 166 -12.24 1.81 1.22
N GLN A 167 -12.28 1.24 0.02
CA GLN A 167 -13.28 1.59 -1.00
C GLN A 167 -14.69 1.09 -0.64
N TYR A 168 -14.81 0.00 0.14
CA TYR A 168 -16.11 -0.46 0.60
C TYR A 168 -16.75 0.50 1.61
N TYR A 169 -17.94 0.98 1.27
CA TYR A 169 -18.70 1.94 2.07
C TYR A 169 -17.88 3.20 2.36
N ASP A 170 -17.19 3.72 1.31
CA ASP A 170 -16.45 4.97 1.41
C ASP A 170 -17.42 6.14 1.59
N VAL A 171 -17.13 7.00 2.57
CA VAL A 171 -17.92 8.19 2.89
C VAL A 171 -17.51 9.37 2.00
N ALA A 172 -16.66 9.16 1.00
CA ALA A 172 -16.07 10.19 0.15
C ALA A 172 -17.12 11.15 -0.44
N ARG A 173 -17.01 12.42 -0.05
CA ARG A 173 -17.70 13.54 -0.70
C ARG A 173 -16.70 14.28 -1.56
N LYS A 174 -17.15 14.73 -2.72
CA LYS A 174 -16.35 15.61 -3.59
C LYS A 174 -15.89 16.83 -2.77
N SER A 175 -14.61 17.15 -2.89
CA SER A 175 -14.00 18.32 -2.28
C SER A 175 -12.93 18.85 -3.22
N TYR A 176 -12.86 20.17 -3.36
CA TYR A 176 -11.80 20.85 -4.10
C TYR A 176 -10.48 20.94 -3.31
N LYS A 177 -10.53 20.66 -2.00
CA LYS A 177 -9.36 20.73 -1.12
C LYS A 177 -8.68 19.36 -1.00
N TRP A 178 -7.46 19.22 -1.49
CA TRP A 178 -6.72 17.95 -1.51
C TRP A 178 -6.51 17.34 -0.12
N TRP A 179 -6.28 18.16 0.92
CA TRP A 179 -6.05 17.66 2.28
C TRP A 179 -7.28 16.94 2.85
N PHE A 180 -8.46 17.22 2.33
CA PHE A 180 -9.68 16.53 2.75
C PHE A 180 -9.68 15.05 2.31
N TYR A 181 -8.98 14.72 1.23
CA TYR A 181 -8.73 13.33 0.86
C TYR A 181 -7.83 12.65 1.90
N MET A 182 -6.76 13.32 2.37
CA MET A 182 -5.91 12.77 3.44
C MET A 182 -6.68 12.56 4.74
N TYR A 183 -7.50 13.53 5.15
CA TYR A 183 -8.37 13.39 6.32
C TYR A 183 -9.28 12.14 6.23
N ARG A 184 -9.93 11.95 5.07
CA ARG A 184 -10.78 10.76 4.82
C ARG A 184 -9.99 9.47 4.80
N PHE A 185 -8.81 9.49 4.18
CA PHE A 185 -7.90 8.36 4.17
C PHE A 185 -7.57 7.91 5.61
N LEU A 186 -7.24 8.85 6.50
CA LEU A 186 -6.92 8.54 7.90
C LEU A 186 -8.11 7.91 8.63
N ILE A 187 -9.31 8.51 8.52
CA ILE A 187 -10.51 7.99 9.18
C ILE A 187 -10.87 6.61 8.64
N ASN A 188 -10.95 6.45 7.32
CA ASN A 188 -11.34 5.16 6.75
C ASN A 188 -10.32 4.06 7.11
N THR A 189 -9.02 4.37 7.10
CA THR A 189 -7.97 3.44 7.53
C THR A 189 -8.11 3.09 9.02
N ALA A 190 -8.36 4.07 9.89
CA ALA A 190 -8.56 3.84 11.32
C ALA A 190 -9.79 2.96 11.59
N VAL A 191 -10.91 3.23 10.94
CA VAL A 191 -12.15 2.42 11.05
C VAL A 191 -11.94 0.99 10.56
N ASN A 192 -11.23 0.82 9.44
CA ASN A 192 -10.93 -0.51 8.91
C ASN A 192 -9.98 -1.30 9.83
N ASN A 193 -8.94 -0.65 10.35
CA ASN A 193 -8.04 -1.26 11.33
C ASN A 193 -8.79 -1.63 12.62
N ALA A 194 -9.70 -0.77 13.10
CA ALA A 194 -10.55 -1.05 14.26
C ALA A 194 -11.48 -2.25 14.01
N HIS A 195 -12.07 -2.34 12.82
CA HIS A 195 -12.88 -3.50 12.43
C HIS A 195 -12.05 -4.79 12.42
N ILE A 196 -10.82 -4.76 11.92
CA ILE A 196 -9.91 -5.91 11.96
C ILE A 196 -9.65 -6.33 13.41
N ILE A 197 -9.28 -5.39 14.30
CA ILE A 197 -9.05 -5.69 15.73
C ILE A 197 -10.31 -6.28 16.37
N TYR A 198 -11.48 -5.69 16.11
CA TYR A 198 -12.77 -6.19 16.58
C TYR A 198 -13.01 -7.65 16.14
N THR A 199 -12.78 -7.95 14.85
CA THR A 199 -12.96 -9.32 14.33
C THR A 199 -11.95 -10.32 14.89
N LEU A 200 -10.73 -9.89 15.20
CA LEU A 200 -9.69 -10.76 15.77
C LEU A 200 -9.91 -11.04 17.26
N THR A 201 -10.37 -10.02 18.01
CA THR A 201 -10.63 -10.14 19.45
C THR A 201 -11.97 -10.77 19.74
N ASN A 202 -12.90 -10.76 18.77
CA ASN A 202 -14.29 -11.16 18.94
C ASN A 202 -14.95 -10.49 20.16
N MET A 203 -14.67 -9.22 20.40
CA MET A 203 -15.15 -8.49 21.58
C MET A 203 -16.23 -7.47 21.20
N PRO A 204 -17.44 -7.53 21.78
CA PRO A 204 -17.96 -8.58 22.67
C PRO A 204 -18.18 -9.91 21.93
N ASN A 205 -18.10 -11.05 22.64
CA ASN A 205 -18.19 -12.42 22.09
C ASN A 205 -19.53 -12.68 21.38
N LEU A 206 -19.61 -12.28 20.11
CA LEU A 206 -20.76 -12.55 19.27
C LEU A 206 -20.60 -13.93 18.61
N LYS A 207 -21.71 -14.67 18.47
CA LYS A 207 -21.76 -15.92 17.69
C LYS A 207 -21.32 -15.71 16.23
N ARG A 208 -21.55 -14.51 15.69
CA ARG A 208 -21.06 -14.08 14.37
C ARG A 208 -20.52 -12.64 14.49
N PRO A 209 -19.26 -12.39 14.13
CA PRO A 209 -18.72 -11.04 14.14
C PRO A 209 -19.46 -10.17 13.13
N MET A 210 -19.66 -8.90 13.46
CA MET A 210 -20.28 -7.94 12.54
C MET A 210 -19.47 -7.80 11.25
N ASN A 211 -20.16 -7.77 10.12
CA ASN A 211 -19.55 -7.37 8.85
C ASN A 211 -19.16 -5.88 8.89
N LEU A 212 -18.33 -5.45 7.95
CA LEU A 212 -17.78 -4.08 7.94
C LEU A 212 -18.89 -3.00 7.90
N TYR A 213 -19.98 -3.24 7.18
CA TYR A 213 -21.11 -2.32 7.09
C TYR A 213 -21.81 -2.13 8.43
N THR A 214 -22.22 -3.23 9.06
CA THR A 214 -22.89 -3.21 10.37
C THR A 214 -21.99 -2.60 11.43
N PHE A 215 -20.69 -2.91 11.40
CA PHE A 215 -19.70 -2.30 12.30
C PHE A 215 -19.63 -0.78 12.11
N LYS A 216 -19.54 -0.29 10.87
CA LYS A 216 -19.53 1.15 10.56
C LYS A 216 -20.81 1.85 11.04
N MET A 217 -21.98 1.25 10.81
CA MET A 217 -23.26 1.83 11.24
C MET A 217 -23.37 1.90 12.77
N GLY A 218 -22.93 0.85 13.48
CA GLY A 218 -22.87 0.85 14.95
C GLY A 218 -21.93 1.91 15.50
N LEU A 219 -20.75 2.07 14.87
CA LEU A 219 -19.80 3.12 15.23
C LEU A 219 -20.40 4.52 15.05
N ILE A 220 -21.08 4.78 13.92
CA ILE A 220 -21.74 6.06 13.66
C ILE A 220 -22.81 6.34 14.72
N ALA A 221 -23.68 5.36 15.01
CA ALA A 221 -24.73 5.52 16.01
C ALA A 221 -24.16 5.81 17.41
N SER A 222 -23.07 5.13 17.79
CA SER A 222 -22.39 5.35 19.06
C SER A 222 -21.77 6.75 19.15
N LEU A 223 -21.11 7.21 18.09
CA LEU A 223 -20.53 8.55 18.03
C LEU A 223 -21.60 9.64 18.10
N ILE A 224 -22.73 9.47 17.40
CA ILE A 224 -23.85 10.43 17.45
C ILE A 224 -24.47 10.46 18.85
N LYS A 225 -24.68 9.32 19.50
CA LYS A 225 -25.26 9.26 20.85
C LYS A 225 -24.38 9.98 21.89
N ASN A 226 -23.06 9.94 21.72
CA ASN A 226 -22.10 10.59 22.62
C ASN A 226 -21.93 12.09 22.34
N LEU A 227 -22.35 12.57 21.16
CA LEU A 227 -22.52 13.99 20.93
C LEU A 227 -23.78 14.41 21.70
N ARG A 228 -23.60 14.93 22.92
CA ARG A 228 -24.66 15.71 23.59
C ARG A 228 -25.20 16.72 22.56
N PRO A 229 -26.51 16.96 22.45
CA PRO A 229 -26.97 18.13 21.72
C PRO A 229 -26.30 19.33 22.39
N SER A 230 -25.26 19.87 21.76
CA SER A 230 -24.82 21.22 22.07
C SER A 230 -26.08 22.03 21.94
N ILE A 231 -26.56 22.61 23.04
CA ILE A 231 -27.53 23.69 22.98
C ILE A 231 -26.98 24.60 21.90
N ALA A 232 -27.67 24.69 20.76
CA ALA A 232 -27.24 25.53 19.68
C ALA A 232 -27.32 26.94 20.25
N THR A 233 -26.18 27.48 20.71
CA THR A 233 -26.08 28.91 20.96
C THR A 233 -26.43 29.53 19.61
N PRO A 234 -27.50 30.33 19.52
CA PRO A 234 -27.90 30.90 18.24
C PRO A 234 -26.70 31.63 17.69
N ILE A 235 -26.17 31.13 16.56
CA ILE A 235 -25.17 31.85 15.80
C ILE A 235 -25.87 33.16 15.43
N ARG A 236 -25.48 34.27 16.03
CA ARG A 236 -25.86 35.60 15.54
C ARG A 236 -25.29 35.70 14.13
N ILE A 237 -26.10 35.37 13.14
CA ILE A 237 -25.79 35.69 11.75
C ILE A 237 -25.86 37.22 11.69
N ILE A 238 -24.72 37.87 11.83
CA ILE A 238 -24.62 39.29 11.52
C ILE A 238 -24.80 39.38 10.01
N SER A 239 -26.02 39.70 9.59
CA SER A 239 -26.36 40.01 8.21
C SER A 239 -25.66 41.30 7.84
N HIS A 240 -24.42 41.19 7.33
CA HIS A 240 -23.80 42.30 6.63
C HIS A 240 -24.46 42.42 5.26
N LYS A 241 -25.13 43.54 4.99
CA LYS A 241 -25.68 43.82 3.66
C LYS A 241 -24.52 43.87 2.65
N HIS A 242 -24.45 42.86 1.78
CA HIS A 242 -23.45 42.79 0.71
C HIS A 242 -23.85 43.70 -0.46
N GLU A 243 -23.20 44.85 -0.57
CA GLU A 243 -23.41 45.80 -1.67
C GLU A 243 -22.39 45.55 -2.80
N ARG A 244 -22.88 45.50 -4.06
CA ARG A 244 -22.05 45.30 -5.26
C ARG A 244 -21.54 46.64 -5.78
N VAL A 245 -20.22 46.83 -5.76
CA VAL A 245 -19.58 48.05 -6.28
C VAL A 245 -18.90 47.74 -7.61
N LYS A 246 -19.00 48.65 -8.58
CA LYS A 246 -18.28 48.55 -9.86
C LYS A 246 -16.81 48.91 -9.66
N ILE A 247 -15.92 48.11 -10.23
CA ILE A 247 -14.52 48.47 -10.49
C ILE A 247 -14.39 48.82 -11.99
N GLN A 248 -13.29 49.46 -12.40
CA GLN A 248 -12.95 49.74 -13.79
C GLN A 248 -13.35 48.61 -14.76
N GLY A 249 -14.06 49.00 -15.82
CA GLY A 249 -14.62 48.08 -16.81
C GLY A 249 -15.90 47.36 -16.34
N ARG A 250 -16.07 46.10 -16.75
CA ARG A 250 -17.27 45.28 -16.45
C ARG A 250 -17.16 44.49 -15.14
N LYS A 251 -16.10 44.66 -14.35
CA LYS A 251 -15.86 43.89 -13.11
C LYS A 251 -16.61 44.50 -11.91
N ARG A 252 -17.20 43.66 -11.06
CA ARG A 252 -17.86 44.07 -9.80
C ARG A 252 -17.36 43.22 -8.65
N VAL A 253 -17.17 43.82 -7.47
CA VAL A 253 -16.79 43.12 -6.24
C VAL A 253 -17.70 43.54 -5.08
N CYS A 254 -17.75 42.71 -4.03
CA CYS A 254 -18.44 43.08 -2.80
C CYS A 254 -17.53 43.94 -1.92
N ARG A 255 -18.07 45.05 -1.39
CA ARG A 255 -17.33 46.04 -0.58
C ARG A 255 -16.61 45.43 0.65
N HIS A 256 -17.10 44.30 1.18
CA HIS A 256 -16.58 43.67 2.41
C HIS A 256 -15.66 42.46 2.18
N THR A 257 -15.43 42.03 0.93
CA THR A 257 -14.58 40.85 0.64
C THR A 257 -13.18 41.21 0.13
N VAL A 258 -12.75 42.46 0.28
CA VAL A 258 -11.36 42.84 -0.01
C VAL A 258 -10.53 42.49 1.22
N ALA A 259 -10.03 41.26 1.25
CA ALA A 259 -8.99 40.87 2.19
C ALA A 259 -7.68 41.58 1.78
N VAL A 260 -6.99 42.18 2.76
CA VAL A 260 -5.58 42.56 2.67
C VAL A 260 -4.74 41.29 2.51
#